data_AF-A0A5E4P1Y7-F1
#
_entry.id   AF-A0A5E4P1Y7-F1
#
_cell.length_a   1.000
_cell.length_b   1.000
_cell.length_c   1.000
_cell.angle_alpha   90.00
_cell.angle_beta   90.00
_cell.angle_gamma   90.00
#
_symmetry.space_group_name_H-M   'P 1'
#
loop_
_entity.id
_entity.type
_entity.pdbx_description
1 polymer ?
#
loop_
_entity_poly.entity_id
_entity_poly.type
_entity_poly.pdbx_seq_one_letter_code
_entity_poly.pdbx_strand_id
1 'polypeptide(L)'
;MPTSLPRAAYADIFGPTVGDRVRLADTTLFIEVERDVTIYGEEVKFGGGKVIRDGMGQGQTTRAQGAPDTVITNALILDHWGIVKADIGLKDGRIAAIGKAGNPAIQPGVTIPIGPGTEIIAGEGKIVTAGGMDSHIHFICPQQIEEALASGITTMLGGGTGPATGTYATTCTPGPWHIARMIESADAFAMNLGFAGKGNAATPAGLVEQVEGGACALKLHEDWGTTPAAIDCCLSVADDHDIQVMIHSDTLNEGGFVEDTIKAFKGRTIHAFHTEGAGGGHAPDIITVAGLPNVLPSSTNPTRPFTVNTLDEHLDMLMVCHHLDPSIPRTSPSPRAASAARPSRPKTCCTTSARSR
;
A
#
# COMPACT_ATOMS: atom_id res chain seq x y z
N MET A 1 47.96 0.33 12.39
CA MET A 1 47.48 0.79 13.71
C MET A 1 45.97 0.85 13.64
N PRO A 2 45.23 0.34 14.63
CA PRO A 2 43.77 0.50 14.65
C PRO A 2 43.40 1.98 14.81
N THR A 3 42.35 2.41 14.10
CA THR A 3 41.77 3.75 14.22
C THR A 3 40.35 3.61 14.76
N SER A 4 39.99 4.43 15.74
CA SER A 4 38.66 4.42 16.35
C SER A 4 37.87 5.65 15.95
N LEU A 5 36.58 5.49 15.69
CA LEU A 5 35.63 6.58 15.43
C LEU A 5 34.49 6.52 16.45
N PRO A 6 34.13 7.63 17.12
CA PRO A 6 32.96 7.67 17.99
C PRO A 6 31.67 7.37 17.21
N ARG A 7 30.72 6.61 17.80
CA ARG A 7 29.46 6.23 17.14
C ARG A 7 28.65 7.41 16.60
N ALA A 8 28.58 8.52 17.35
CA ALA A 8 27.89 9.72 16.88
C ALA A 8 28.51 10.28 15.58
N ALA A 9 29.84 10.37 15.53
CA ALA A 9 30.55 10.81 14.32
C ALA A 9 30.39 9.80 13.17
N TYR A 10 30.34 8.49 13.46
CA TYR A 10 30.02 7.49 12.44
C TYR A 10 28.63 7.71 11.84
N ALA A 11 27.63 7.90 12.70
CA ALA A 11 26.25 8.13 12.28
C ALA A 11 26.10 9.42 11.46
N ASP A 12 26.84 10.49 11.80
CA ASP A 12 26.83 11.73 11.04
C ASP A 12 27.43 11.59 9.63
N ILE A 13 28.42 10.70 9.45
CA ILE A 13 29.13 10.52 8.18
C ILE A 13 28.45 9.47 7.30
N PHE A 14 28.06 8.34 7.87
CA PHE A 14 27.59 7.16 7.14
C PHE A 14 26.16 6.76 7.48
N GLY A 15 25.50 7.42 8.44
CA GLY A 15 24.21 7.00 8.98
C GLY A 15 24.36 5.93 10.09
N PRO A 16 23.26 5.56 10.75
CA PRO A 16 23.26 4.64 11.90
C PRO A 16 23.72 3.23 11.52
N THR A 17 24.20 2.48 12.51
CA THR A 17 24.60 1.07 12.39
C THR A 17 24.01 0.23 13.53
N VAL A 18 24.32 -1.07 13.58
CA VAL A 18 23.72 -2.05 14.50
C VAL A 18 23.64 -1.52 15.94
N GLY A 19 22.43 -1.61 16.51
CA GLY A 19 22.10 -1.16 17.87
C GLY A 19 21.78 0.33 18.00
N ASP A 20 22.04 1.14 16.98
CA ASP A 20 21.57 2.53 16.98
C ASP A 20 20.05 2.56 16.76
N ARG A 21 19.40 3.59 17.32
CA ARG A 21 17.95 3.80 17.19
C ARG A 21 17.65 5.10 16.48
N VAL A 22 16.70 5.05 15.54
CA VAL A 22 16.22 6.22 14.80
C VAL A 22 14.76 6.46 15.16
N ARG A 23 14.47 7.68 15.60
CA ARG A 23 13.08 8.12 15.80
C ARG A 23 12.43 8.39 14.46
N LEU A 24 11.23 7.87 14.23
CA LEU A 24 10.47 8.16 13.01
C LEU A 24 9.82 9.54 13.15
N ALA A 25 10.50 10.57 12.63
CA ALA A 25 10.08 11.96 12.68
C ALA A 25 9.69 12.40 14.11
N ASP A 26 8.51 12.99 14.26
CA ASP A 26 7.93 13.48 15.51
C ASP A 26 7.08 12.44 16.25
N THR A 27 6.96 11.21 15.73
CA THR A 27 6.22 10.11 16.38
C THR A 27 6.92 9.62 17.65
N THR A 28 6.31 8.72 18.42
CA THR A 28 6.97 8.04 19.55
C THR A 28 7.65 6.73 19.16
N LEU A 29 7.72 6.42 17.86
CA LEU A 29 8.28 5.17 17.33
C LEU A 29 9.80 5.32 17.11
N PHE A 30 10.53 4.30 17.57
CA PHE A 30 11.96 4.16 17.34
C PHE A 30 12.22 2.82 16.65
N ILE A 31 12.91 2.87 15.52
CA ILE A 31 13.43 1.67 14.84
C ILE A 31 14.87 1.44 15.26
N GLU A 32 15.26 0.20 15.49
CA GLU A 32 16.63 -0.19 15.83
C GLU A 32 17.26 -0.91 14.65
N VAL A 33 18.52 -0.58 14.32
CA VAL A 33 19.24 -1.26 13.23
C VAL A 33 19.56 -2.69 13.67
N GLU A 34 18.95 -3.67 13.00
CA GLU A 34 19.06 -5.09 13.33
C GLU A 34 20.32 -5.72 12.72
N ARG A 35 20.69 -5.24 11.53
CA ARG A 35 21.84 -5.75 10.77
C ARG A 35 22.50 -4.63 9.98
N ASP A 36 23.81 -4.66 9.92
CA ASP A 36 24.61 -3.86 9.00
C ASP A 36 25.41 -4.81 8.11
N VAL A 37 25.22 -4.71 6.79
CA VAL A 37 25.94 -5.52 5.80
C VAL A 37 27.11 -4.76 5.16
N THR A 38 27.33 -3.51 5.57
CA THR A 38 28.56 -2.78 5.26
C THR A 38 29.73 -3.28 6.12
N ILE A 39 30.92 -2.74 5.91
CA ILE A 39 32.13 -3.13 6.65
C ILE A 39 32.78 -1.85 7.16
N TYR A 40 33.03 -1.79 8.47
CA TYR A 40 33.60 -0.61 9.11
C TYR A 40 34.95 -0.21 8.54
N GLY A 41 35.05 1.04 8.08
CA GLY A 41 36.24 1.61 7.43
C GLY A 41 36.31 1.38 5.93
N GLU A 42 35.36 0.62 5.37
CA GLU A 42 35.25 0.31 3.95
C GLU A 42 33.92 0.81 3.35
N GLU A 43 33.26 1.75 4.02
CA GLU A 43 32.03 2.39 3.55
C GLU A 43 32.27 3.11 2.24
N VAL A 44 31.34 2.99 1.30
CA VAL A 44 31.42 3.68 0.03
C VAL A 44 30.68 5.02 0.12
N LYS A 45 31.40 6.11 -0.10
CA LYS A 45 30.84 7.47 -0.07
C LYS A 45 31.33 8.27 -1.27
N PHE A 46 30.41 8.88 -1.99
CA PHE A 46 30.70 9.68 -3.17
C PHE A 46 30.98 11.16 -2.82
N GLY A 47 31.92 11.78 -3.54
CA GLY A 47 32.27 13.19 -3.42
C GLY A 47 33.76 13.48 -3.59
N GLY A 48 34.11 14.77 -3.71
CA GLY A 48 35.51 15.21 -3.85
C GLY A 48 36.38 14.71 -2.70
N GLY A 49 37.45 13.97 -3.03
CA GLY A 49 38.39 13.41 -2.05
C GLY A 49 37.88 12.20 -1.26
N LYS A 50 36.71 11.62 -1.61
CA LYS A 50 36.12 10.48 -0.88
C LYS A 50 36.50 9.12 -1.49
N VAL A 51 35.71 8.09 -1.18
CA VAL A 51 36.00 6.67 -1.48
C VAL A 51 35.69 6.32 -2.93
N ILE A 52 34.51 6.71 -3.44
CA ILE A 52 34.09 6.36 -4.80
C ILE A 52 34.79 7.28 -5.80
N ARG A 53 35.98 6.87 -6.23
CA ARG A 53 36.84 7.50 -7.24
C ARG A 53 37.56 6.42 -8.04
N ASP A 54 37.97 6.76 -9.26
CA ASP A 54 38.66 5.83 -10.15
C ASP A 54 39.86 5.14 -9.49
N GLY A 55 39.89 3.81 -9.58
CA GLY A 55 40.91 2.96 -8.96
C GLY A 55 40.78 2.79 -7.44
N MET A 56 39.83 3.46 -6.80
CA MET A 56 39.54 3.36 -5.35
C MET A 56 38.27 2.55 -5.14
N GLY A 57 37.23 3.10 -4.49
CA GLY A 57 35.93 2.43 -4.35
C GLY A 57 35.18 2.24 -5.66
N GLN A 58 35.53 2.98 -6.71
CA GLN A 58 35.13 2.68 -8.08
C GLN A 58 36.21 1.80 -8.73
N GLY A 59 35.85 0.55 -9.03
CA GLY A 59 36.69 -0.39 -9.76
C GLY A 59 36.58 -0.25 -11.27
N GLN A 60 37.10 -1.23 -12.00
CA GLN A 60 37.08 -1.28 -13.47
C GLN A 60 36.02 -2.24 -14.03
N THR A 61 35.20 -2.84 -13.17
CA THR A 61 34.12 -3.75 -13.59
C THR A 61 33.15 -2.98 -14.47
N THR A 62 33.02 -3.36 -15.73
CA THR A 62 32.06 -2.75 -16.64
C THR A 62 30.63 -3.20 -16.31
N ARG A 63 29.64 -2.44 -16.79
CA ARG A 63 28.23 -2.84 -16.72
C ARG A 63 27.98 -4.26 -17.28
N ALA A 64 28.61 -4.56 -18.42
CA ALA A 64 28.53 -5.86 -19.08
C ALA A 64 29.14 -7.01 -18.24
N GLN A 65 30.15 -6.68 -17.42
CA GLN A 65 30.79 -7.63 -16.49
C GLN A 65 30.04 -7.76 -15.16
N GLY A 66 28.97 -7.01 -14.94
CA GLY A 66 28.12 -7.16 -13.75
C GLY A 66 27.97 -5.93 -12.88
N ALA A 67 28.66 -4.82 -13.15
CA ALA A 67 28.42 -3.59 -12.40
C ALA A 67 26.95 -3.12 -12.53
N PRO A 68 26.35 -2.59 -11.45
CA PRO A 68 24.99 -2.04 -11.48
C PRO A 68 24.96 -0.69 -12.20
N ASP A 69 23.76 -0.28 -12.61
CA ASP A 69 23.48 1.02 -13.22
C ASP A 69 23.50 2.13 -12.17
N THR A 70 23.01 1.85 -10.97
CA THR A 70 23.00 2.80 -9.85
C THR A 70 23.26 2.07 -8.53
N VAL A 71 23.92 2.74 -7.59
CA VAL A 71 24.04 2.29 -6.20
C VAL A 71 23.49 3.36 -5.25
N ILE A 72 22.59 2.97 -4.36
CA ILE A 72 22.20 3.77 -3.20
C ILE A 72 23.13 3.39 -2.04
N THR A 73 23.99 4.31 -1.62
CA THR A 73 25.03 4.02 -0.63
C THR A 73 24.55 4.19 0.81
N ASN A 74 24.97 3.31 1.72
CA ASN A 74 24.76 3.44 3.16
C ASN A 74 23.30 3.71 3.59
N ALA A 75 22.34 3.10 2.91
CA ALA A 75 20.92 3.28 3.20
C ALA A 75 20.52 2.58 4.49
N LEU A 76 19.69 3.22 5.33
CA LEU A 76 18.92 2.51 6.34
C LEU A 76 17.62 2.01 5.69
N ILE A 77 17.54 0.72 5.41
CA ILE A 77 16.38 0.07 4.82
C ILE A 77 15.38 -0.25 5.93
N LEU A 78 14.13 0.18 5.73
CA LEU A 78 12.99 -0.21 6.54
C LEU A 78 12.01 -0.97 5.64
N ASP A 79 11.86 -2.26 5.88
CA ASP A 79 10.92 -3.12 5.17
C ASP A 79 10.32 -4.17 6.10
N HIS A 80 9.27 -4.88 5.65
CA HIS A 80 8.54 -5.85 6.45
C HIS A 80 9.39 -7.04 6.93
N TRP A 81 10.52 -7.31 6.26
CA TRP A 81 11.45 -8.39 6.61
C TRP A 81 12.58 -7.93 7.54
N GLY A 82 12.74 -6.63 7.81
CA GLY A 82 13.71 -6.13 8.79
C GLY A 82 14.15 -4.68 8.61
N ILE A 83 14.98 -4.23 9.56
CA ILE A 83 15.59 -2.89 9.58
C ILE A 83 17.10 -3.03 9.39
N VAL A 84 17.59 -2.79 8.17
CA VAL A 84 18.94 -3.16 7.75
C VAL A 84 19.71 -2.00 7.14
N LYS A 85 20.97 -1.84 7.53
CA LYS A 85 21.92 -0.91 6.94
C LYS A 85 22.70 -1.59 5.81
N ALA A 86 22.58 -1.09 4.58
CA ALA A 86 23.18 -1.70 3.39
C ALA A 86 23.43 -0.71 2.25
N ASP A 87 24.19 -1.13 1.25
CA ASP A 87 24.16 -0.55 -0.10
C ASP A 87 23.14 -1.30 -0.98
N ILE A 88 22.46 -0.59 -1.88
CA ILE A 88 21.46 -1.16 -2.79
C ILE A 88 21.92 -0.96 -4.22
N GLY A 89 22.11 -2.05 -4.96
CA GLY A 89 22.47 -2.02 -6.38
C GLY A 89 21.23 -2.15 -7.27
N LEU A 90 21.08 -1.23 -8.22
CA LEU A 90 20.02 -1.23 -9.23
C LEU A 90 20.59 -1.59 -10.60
N LYS A 91 19.94 -2.50 -11.32
CA LYS A 91 20.32 -2.88 -12.69
C LYS A 91 19.08 -3.17 -13.51
N ASP A 92 19.02 -2.63 -14.73
CA ASP A 92 17.89 -2.80 -15.66
C ASP A 92 16.54 -2.46 -15.01
N GLY A 93 16.51 -1.40 -14.18
CA GLY A 93 15.31 -0.95 -13.47
C GLY A 93 14.86 -1.86 -12.31
N ARG A 94 15.68 -2.82 -11.88
CA ARG A 94 15.38 -3.76 -10.79
C ARG A 94 16.40 -3.65 -9.66
N ILE A 95 15.98 -4.01 -8.44
CA ILE A 95 16.90 -4.22 -7.32
C ILE A 95 17.70 -5.50 -7.62
N ALA A 96 18.97 -5.34 -7.94
CA ALA A 96 19.86 -6.44 -8.31
C ALA A 96 20.53 -7.08 -7.09
N ALA A 97 20.83 -6.28 -6.06
CA ALA A 97 21.47 -6.75 -4.84
C ALA A 97 21.27 -5.76 -3.68
N ILE A 98 21.24 -6.29 -2.46
CA ILE A 98 21.34 -5.55 -1.20
C ILE A 98 22.54 -6.13 -0.46
N GLY A 99 23.54 -5.31 -0.16
CA GLY A 99 24.81 -5.82 0.34
C GLY A 99 25.87 -4.75 0.55
N LYS A 100 27.12 -5.14 0.34
CA LYS A 100 28.28 -4.24 0.37
C LYS A 100 28.70 -3.87 -1.04
N ALA A 101 28.64 -2.58 -1.37
CA ALA A 101 29.19 -2.05 -2.60
C ALA A 101 30.66 -1.62 -2.47
N GLY A 102 31.33 -1.47 -3.61
CA GLY A 102 32.70 -0.96 -3.69
C GLY A 102 33.53 -1.61 -4.78
N ASN A 103 34.85 -1.59 -4.58
CA ASN A 103 35.80 -2.20 -5.52
C ASN A 103 36.36 -3.51 -4.94
N PRO A 104 36.03 -4.68 -5.52
CA PRO A 104 36.49 -5.96 -4.99
C PRO A 104 38.01 -6.17 -5.10
N ALA A 105 38.72 -5.36 -5.90
CA ALA A 105 40.17 -5.46 -6.02
C ALA A 105 40.93 -4.94 -4.78
N ILE A 106 40.32 -4.04 -4.02
CA ILE A 106 40.99 -3.38 -2.87
C ILE A 106 40.18 -3.40 -1.58
N GLN A 107 38.86 -3.66 -1.65
CA GLN A 107 37.98 -3.71 -0.50
C GLN A 107 37.50 -5.15 -0.24
N PRO A 108 37.52 -5.62 1.02
CA PRO A 108 37.04 -6.95 1.35
C PRO A 108 35.51 -7.06 1.25
N GLY A 109 35.01 -8.26 0.95
CA GLY A 109 33.59 -8.60 1.08
C GLY A 109 32.64 -7.87 0.13
N VAL A 110 33.13 -7.23 -0.93
CA VAL A 110 32.29 -6.55 -1.93
C VAL A 110 31.41 -7.57 -2.65
N THR A 111 30.10 -7.30 -2.63
CA THR A 111 29.07 -8.08 -3.32
C THR A 111 28.44 -7.30 -4.47
N ILE A 112 28.61 -5.97 -4.48
CA ILE A 112 28.08 -5.05 -5.49
C ILE A 112 29.24 -4.23 -6.08
N PRO A 113 29.86 -4.66 -7.18
CA PRO A 113 31.03 -3.98 -7.73
C PRO A 113 30.63 -2.64 -8.37
N ILE A 114 31.15 -1.52 -7.85
CA ILE A 114 30.96 -0.18 -8.44
C ILE A 114 31.91 -0.05 -9.64
N GLY A 115 31.33 0.21 -10.81
CA GLY A 115 32.06 0.34 -12.06
C GLY A 115 32.05 1.76 -12.63
N PRO A 116 32.75 2.02 -13.75
CA PRO A 116 32.77 3.33 -14.40
C PRO A 116 31.41 3.83 -14.92
N GLY A 117 30.43 2.92 -15.09
CA GLY A 117 29.08 3.25 -15.55
C GLY A 117 28.02 3.29 -14.44
N THR A 118 28.43 3.19 -13.17
CA THR A 118 27.51 3.16 -12.02
C THR A 118 27.26 4.58 -11.50
N GLU A 119 26.01 5.02 -11.48
CA GLU A 119 25.57 6.25 -10.80
C GLU A 119 25.43 6.05 -9.28
N ILE A 120 25.54 7.12 -8.48
CA ILE A 120 25.47 7.07 -7.03
C ILE A 120 24.34 7.96 -6.49
N ILE A 121 23.49 7.37 -5.64
CA ILE A 121 22.54 8.08 -4.79
C ILE A 121 23.03 7.97 -3.34
N ALA A 122 23.21 9.09 -2.66
CA ALA A 122 23.64 9.13 -1.27
C ALA A 122 22.48 8.76 -0.31
N GLY A 123 22.50 7.54 0.22
CA GLY A 123 21.52 7.04 1.20
C GLY A 123 21.93 7.24 2.67
N GLU A 124 23.17 7.67 2.93
CA GLU A 124 23.62 8.00 4.28
C GLU A 124 22.70 9.01 4.99
N GLY A 125 22.28 8.66 6.21
CA GLY A 125 21.36 9.50 6.99
C GLY A 125 19.92 9.54 6.45
N LYS A 126 19.59 8.71 5.46
CA LYS A 126 18.22 8.56 4.92
C LYS A 126 17.67 7.18 5.26
N ILE A 127 16.34 7.11 5.33
CA ILE A 127 15.60 5.86 5.37
C ILE A 127 15.11 5.56 3.96
N VAL A 128 15.29 4.33 3.50
CA VAL A 128 14.80 3.84 2.22
C VAL A 128 13.73 2.79 2.47
N THR A 129 12.59 2.93 1.82
CA THR A 129 11.46 1.99 1.88
C THR A 129 11.09 1.56 0.47
N ALA A 130 10.30 0.49 0.34
CA ALA A 130 9.53 0.28 -0.87
C ALA A 130 8.57 1.46 -1.11
N GLY A 131 8.21 1.71 -2.37
CA GLY A 131 7.12 2.63 -2.69
C GLY A 131 5.78 2.04 -2.23
N GLY A 132 4.89 2.89 -1.71
CA GLY A 132 3.60 2.45 -1.22
C GLY A 132 2.68 1.96 -2.33
N MET A 133 1.74 1.09 -1.96
CA MET A 133 0.68 0.60 -2.83
C MET A 133 -0.67 0.99 -2.24
N ASP A 134 -1.46 1.78 -2.98
CA ASP A 134 -2.84 2.06 -2.64
C ASP A 134 -3.77 1.17 -3.47
N SER A 135 -4.56 0.35 -2.80
CA SER A 135 -5.44 -0.63 -3.44
C SER A 135 -6.91 -0.21 -3.52
N HIS A 136 -7.27 1.00 -3.08
CA HIS A 136 -8.67 1.46 -3.09
C HIS A 136 -8.79 2.82 -3.80
N ILE A 137 -8.39 2.86 -5.06
CA ILE A 137 -8.38 4.09 -5.85
C ILE A 137 -9.64 4.27 -6.68
N HIS A 138 -10.31 5.40 -6.50
CA HIS A 138 -11.32 5.87 -7.44
C HIS A 138 -10.61 6.74 -8.48
N PHE A 139 -10.57 6.32 -9.76
CA PHE A 139 -9.93 7.11 -10.82
C PHE A 139 -10.81 8.29 -11.28
N ILE A 140 -11.04 9.23 -10.36
CA ILE A 140 -11.90 10.42 -10.54
C ILE A 140 -11.20 11.48 -11.38
N CYS A 141 -9.94 11.77 -11.09
CA CYS A 141 -9.15 12.77 -11.78
C CYS A 141 -7.67 12.36 -11.84
N PRO A 142 -6.90 12.76 -12.87
CA PRO A 142 -5.50 12.39 -13.01
C PRO A 142 -4.59 13.05 -11.95
N GLN A 143 -4.98 14.20 -11.40
CA GLN A 143 -4.18 14.95 -10.42
C GLN A 143 -3.87 14.14 -9.16
N GLN A 144 -4.76 13.21 -8.77
CA GLN A 144 -4.52 12.35 -7.62
C GLN A 144 -3.28 11.45 -7.77
N ILE A 145 -2.83 11.18 -9.00
CA ILE A 145 -1.62 10.39 -9.27
C ILE A 145 -0.38 11.17 -8.84
N GLU A 146 -0.35 12.48 -9.10
CA GLU A 146 0.76 13.35 -8.67
C GLU A 146 0.81 13.45 -7.15
N GLU A 147 -0.34 13.64 -6.49
CA GLU A 147 -0.44 13.67 -5.03
C GLU A 147 -0.02 12.34 -4.40
N ALA A 148 -0.46 11.22 -4.98
CA ALA A 148 -0.06 9.89 -4.54
C ALA A 148 1.47 9.72 -4.65
N LEU A 149 2.06 10.10 -5.78
CA LEU A 149 3.51 10.00 -6.00
C LEU A 149 4.30 10.88 -5.02
N ALA A 150 3.84 12.12 -4.78
CA ALA A 150 4.46 13.04 -3.83
C ALA A 150 4.41 12.51 -2.38
N SER A 151 3.41 11.68 -2.05
CA SER A 151 3.30 11.02 -0.75
C SER A 151 4.13 9.72 -0.62
N GLY A 152 4.77 9.27 -1.70
CA GLY A 152 5.56 8.04 -1.74
C GLY A 152 4.82 6.79 -2.20
N ILE A 153 3.60 6.91 -2.73
CA ILE A 153 2.90 5.82 -3.42
C ILE A 153 3.47 5.67 -4.83
N THR A 154 3.75 4.44 -5.25
CA THR A 154 4.25 4.13 -6.61
C THR A 154 3.39 3.12 -7.34
N THR A 155 2.33 2.63 -6.69
CA THR A 155 1.36 1.70 -7.28
C THR A 155 -0.06 2.05 -6.83
N MET A 156 -0.98 2.12 -7.78
CA MET A 156 -2.40 2.42 -7.54
C MET A 156 -3.26 1.35 -8.22
N LEU A 157 -4.12 0.70 -7.43
CA LEU A 157 -5.11 -0.28 -7.91
C LEU A 157 -6.51 0.24 -7.54
N GLY A 158 -7.44 0.17 -8.49
CA GLY A 158 -8.80 0.62 -8.27
C GLY A 158 -9.57 0.68 -9.58
N GLY A 159 -10.52 1.61 -9.74
CA GLY A 159 -11.28 1.72 -10.98
C GLY A 159 -11.95 3.07 -11.15
N GLY A 160 -12.29 3.41 -12.39
CA GLY A 160 -12.96 4.66 -12.71
C GLY A 160 -12.81 5.08 -14.16
N THR A 161 -13.59 6.07 -14.57
CA THR A 161 -13.60 6.60 -15.94
C THR A 161 -13.57 8.14 -15.93
N GLY A 162 -12.92 8.73 -14.93
CA GLY A 162 -12.98 10.16 -14.66
C GLY A 162 -14.16 10.55 -13.75
N PRO A 163 -14.64 11.81 -13.78
CA PRO A 163 -15.61 12.35 -12.83
C PRO A 163 -17.07 11.93 -13.12
N ALA A 164 -17.28 10.66 -13.45
CA ALA A 164 -18.61 10.08 -13.63
C ALA A 164 -19.23 9.69 -12.28
N THR A 165 -20.56 9.78 -12.14
CA THR A 165 -21.28 9.41 -10.92
C THR A 165 -20.91 8.02 -10.40
N GLY A 166 -20.79 7.04 -11.31
CA GLY A 166 -20.38 5.68 -10.93
C GLY A 166 -18.93 5.60 -10.41
N THR A 167 -18.03 6.47 -10.85
CA THR A 167 -16.64 6.52 -10.37
C THR A 167 -16.52 7.26 -9.05
N TYR A 168 -17.32 8.30 -8.82
CA TYR A 168 -17.41 8.93 -7.50
C TYR A 168 -17.80 7.93 -6.41
N ALA A 169 -18.70 6.99 -6.74
CA ALA A 169 -19.20 6.00 -5.79
C ALA A 169 -18.37 4.71 -5.77
N THR A 170 -17.84 4.25 -6.90
CA THR A 170 -17.31 2.89 -7.02
C THR A 170 -15.99 2.84 -7.77
N THR A 171 -15.05 2.02 -7.29
CA THR A 171 -13.79 1.69 -7.98
C THR A 171 -14.00 0.72 -9.14
N CYS A 172 -14.82 1.10 -10.12
CA CYS A 172 -15.17 0.29 -11.28
C CYS A 172 -14.80 1.02 -12.58
N THR A 173 -14.10 0.32 -13.47
CA THR A 173 -13.89 0.72 -14.87
C THR A 173 -14.77 -0.20 -15.74
N PRO A 174 -16.05 0.14 -15.97
CA PRO A 174 -17.02 -0.81 -16.48
C PRO A 174 -16.85 -1.08 -17.98
N GLY A 175 -16.65 -2.35 -18.35
CA GLY A 175 -16.64 -2.80 -19.74
C GLY A 175 -15.30 -2.62 -20.47
N PRO A 176 -15.04 -3.43 -21.52
CA PRO A 176 -13.74 -3.49 -22.19
C PRO A 176 -13.34 -2.17 -22.86
N TRP A 177 -14.30 -1.40 -23.38
CA TRP A 177 -13.99 -0.11 -24.01
C TRP A 177 -13.39 0.90 -23.03
N HIS A 178 -13.98 1.02 -21.83
CA HIS A 178 -13.47 1.94 -20.82
C HIS A 178 -12.12 1.49 -20.26
N ILE A 179 -11.93 0.18 -20.06
CA ILE A 179 -10.65 -0.39 -19.62
C ILE A 179 -9.55 -0.05 -20.62
N ALA A 180 -9.79 -0.27 -21.92
CA ALA A 180 -8.82 0.08 -22.97
C ALA A 180 -8.44 1.57 -22.96
N ARG A 181 -9.43 2.47 -22.82
CA ARG A 181 -9.18 3.92 -22.75
C ARG A 181 -8.39 4.34 -21.50
N MET A 182 -8.66 3.71 -20.36
CA MET A 182 -7.92 3.98 -19.12
C MET A 182 -6.47 3.46 -19.21
N ILE A 183 -6.25 2.31 -19.82
CA ILE A 183 -4.89 1.78 -20.09
C ILE A 183 -4.13 2.71 -21.04
N GLU A 184 -4.76 3.19 -22.12
CA GLU A 184 -4.13 4.17 -23.01
C GLU A 184 -3.78 5.47 -22.27
N SER A 185 -4.67 5.95 -21.39
CA SER A 185 -4.40 7.13 -20.57
C SER A 185 -3.27 6.92 -19.55
N ALA A 186 -3.03 5.69 -19.11
CA ALA A 186 -2.02 5.36 -18.11
C ALA A 186 -0.58 5.58 -18.61
N ASP A 187 -0.35 5.51 -19.92
CA ASP A 187 0.98 5.67 -20.55
C ASP A 187 1.61 7.05 -20.29
N ALA A 188 0.81 8.03 -19.87
CA ALA A 188 1.27 9.37 -19.52
C ALA A 188 1.93 9.48 -18.13
N PHE A 189 1.90 8.43 -17.30
CA PHE A 189 2.30 8.52 -15.89
C PHE A 189 3.43 7.56 -15.51
N ALA A 190 4.39 8.06 -14.73
CA ALA A 190 5.43 7.24 -14.10
C ALA A 190 4.90 6.53 -12.82
N MET A 191 3.85 5.73 -12.97
CA MET A 191 3.11 5.07 -11.90
C MET A 191 2.68 3.67 -12.35
N ASN A 192 2.72 2.67 -11.46
CA ASN A 192 2.07 1.39 -11.75
C ASN A 192 0.56 1.53 -11.52
N LEU A 193 -0.25 1.34 -12.57
CA LEU A 193 -1.70 1.50 -12.51
C LEU A 193 -2.41 0.18 -12.82
N GLY A 194 -3.29 -0.26 -11.92
CA GLY A 194 -4.16 -1.41 -12.10
C GLY A 194 -5.63 -0.99 -12.11
N PHE A 195 -6.39 -1.53 -13.06
CA PHE A 195 -7.81 -1.21 -13.23
C PHE A 195 -8.71 -2.40 -12.94
N ALA A 196 -9.73 -2.17 -12.13
CA ALA A 196 -10.74 -3.12 -11.74
C ALA A 196 -11.99 -2.94 -12.59
N GLY A 197 -12.54 -4.06 -13.09
CA GLY A 197 -13.85 -4.09 -13.72
C GLY A 197 -14.98 -4.06 -12.68
N LYS A 198 -16.22 -3.98 -13.15
CA LYS A 198 -17.42 -4.13 -12.31
C LYS A 198 -17.73 -5.61 -12.14
N GLY A 199 -17.75 -6.08 -10.90
CA GLY A 199 -18.03 -7.47 -10.51
C GLY A 199 -19.50 -7.81 -10.31
N ASN A 200 -20.39 -6.80 -10.30
CA ASN A 200 -21.82 -7.00 -10.05
C ASN A 200 -22.56 -7.56 -11.28
N ALA A 201 -22.53 -8.89 -11.45
CA ALA A 201 -23.36 -9.62 -12.40
C ALA A 201 -23.71 -11.01 -11.87
N ALA A 202 -24.93 -11.48 -12.12
CA ALA A 202 -25.36 -12.85 -11.77
C ALA A 202 -25.07 -13.89 -12.88
N THR A 203 -24.45 -13.46 -13.98
CA THR A 203 -24.00 -14.33 -15.09
C THR A 203 -22.59 -13.91 -15.51
N PRO A 204 -21.73 -14.85 -15.93
CA PRO A 204 -20.28 -14.61 -16.01
C PRO A 204 -19.85 -13.82 -17.25
N ALA A 205 -20.58 -13.90 -18.37
CA ALA A 205 -20.12 -13.39 -19.66
C ALA A 205 -19.66 -11.92 -19.63
N GLY A 206 -20.43 -11.04 -18.97
CA GLY A 206 -20.06 -9.62 -18.85
C GLY A 206 -18.90 -9.35 -17.90
N LEU A 207 -18.58 -10.28 -16.98
CA LEU A 207 -17.38 -10.19 -16.14
C LEU A 207 -16.15 -10.63 -16.93
N VAL A 208 -16.26 -11.75 -17.66
CA VAL A 208 -15.20 -12.31 -18.49
C VAL A 208 -14.72 -11.29 -19.54
N GLU A 209 -15.62 -10.64 -20.27
CA GLU A 209 -15.23 -9.62 -21.26
C GLU A 209 -14.47 -8.43 -20.65
N GLN A 210 -14.69 -8.11 -19.37
CA GLN A 210 -13.93 -7.05 -18.69
C GLN A 210 -12.52 -7.52 -18.34
N VAL A 211 -12.36 -8.76 -17.87
CA VAL A 211 -11.06 -9.36 -17.58
C VAL A 211 -10.24 -9.49 -18.85
N GLU A 212 -10.83 -10.04 -19.91
CA GLU A 212 -10.21 -10.11 -21.25
C GLU A 212 -9.90 -8.73 -21.84
N GLY A 213 -10.67 -7.71 -21.47
CA GLY A 213 -10.42 -6.31 -21.79
C GLY A 213 -9.24 -5.68 -21.06
N GLY A 214 -8.66 -6.36 -20.07
CA GLY A 214 -7.47 -5.92 -19.34
C GLY A 214 -7.70 -5.55 -17.87
N ALA A 215 -8.89 -5.82 -17.30
CA ALA A 215 -9.08 -5.65 -15.86
C ALA A 215 -8.26 -6.68 -15.07
N CYS A 216 -7.45 -6.22 -14.11
CA CYS A 216 -6.64 -7.09 -13.26
C CYS A 216 -7.33 -7.49 -11.94
N ALA A 217 -8.53 -6.96 -11.70
CA ALA A 217 -9.39 -7.28 -10.57
C ALA A 217 -10.86 -6.96 -10.89
N LEU A 218 -11.78 -7.38 -10.04
CA LEU A 218 -13.20 -6.99 -10.10
C LEU A 218 -13.65 -6.36 -8.78
N LYS A 219 -14.51 -5.34 -8.85
CA LYS A 219 -15.13 -4.70 -7.68
C LYS A 219 -16.61 -5.05 -7.59
N LEU A 220 -17.02 -5.64 -6.47
CA LEU A 220 -18.40 -5.74 -6.02
C LEU A 220 -18.75 -4.51 -5.18
N HIS A 221 -19.83 -3.81 -5.51
CA HIS A 221 -20.30 -2.63 -4.78
C HIS A 221 -21.81 -2.62 -4.56
N GLU A 222 -22.27 -2.16 -3.39
CA GLU A 222 -23.69 -2.17 -3.03
C GLU A 222 -24.54 -1.29 -3.95
N ASP A 223 -24.02 -0.14 -4.38
CA ASP A 223 -24.61 0.74 -5.39
C ASP A 223 -24.91 0.05 -6.73
N TRP A 224 -24.20 -1.04 -7.04
CA TRP A 224 -24.45 -1.90 -8.20
C TRP A 224 -25.15 -3.22 -7.83
N GLY A 225 -25.46 -3.45 -6.56
CA GLY A 225 -26.09 -4.63 -6.00
C GLY A 225 -25.10 -5.74 -5.62
N THR A 226 -24.55 -5.72 -4.41
CA THR A 226 -23.67 -6.78 -3.87
C THR A 226 -24.48 -7.94 -3.32
N THR A 227 -25.23 -8.61 -4.19
CA THR A 227 -26.08 -9.75 -3.82
C THR A 227 -25.28 -11.06 -3.70
N PRO A 228 -25.77 -12.07 -2.96
CA PRO A 228 -25.13 -13.40 -2.92
C PRO A 228 -24.88 -14.02 -4.30
N ALA A 229 -25.79 -13.83 -5.26
CA ALA A 229 -25.64 -14.33 -6.62
C ALA A 229 -24.50 -13.62 -7.38
N ALA A 230 -24.38 -12.30 -7.22
CA ALA A 230 -23.29 -11.53 -7.80
C ALA A 230 -21.93 -11.90 -7.19
N ILE A 231 -21.88 -12.06 -5.85
CA ILE A 231 -20.69 -12.52 -5.13
C ILE A 231 -20.23 -13.88 -5.67
N ASP A 232 -21.14 -14.85 -5.75
CA ASP A 232 -20.81 -16.20 -6.19
C ASP A 232 -20.31 -16.25 -7.64
N CYS A 233 -20.99 -15.54 -8.54
CA CYS A 233 -20.59 -15.44 -9.95
C CYS A 233 -19.24 -14.76 -10.11
N CYS A 234 -19.03 -13.62 -9.44
CA CYS A 234 -17.78 -12.86 -9.51
C CYS A 234 -16.58 -13.66 -9.01
N LEU A 235 -16.71 -14.33 -7.86
CA LEU A 235 -15.65 -15.18 -7.32
C LEU A 235 -15.38 -16.41 -8.19
N SER A 236 -16.38 -16.97 -8.87
CA SER A 236 -16.16 -18.08 -9.81
C SER A 236 -15.34 -17.63 -11.01
N VAL A 237 -15.64 -16.46 -11.58
CA VAL A 237 -14.84 -15.86 -12.67
C VAL A 237 -13.42 -15.53 -12.19
N ALA A 238 -13.27 -15.07 -10.93
CA ALA A 238 -11.97 -14.77 -10.36
C ALA A 238 -11.08 -16.02 -10.23
N ASP A 239 -11.65 -17.15 -9.79
CA ASP A 239 -10.95 -18.43 -9.73
C ASP A 239 -10.52 -18.92 -11.13
N ASP A 240 -11.39 -18.75 -12.14
CA ASP A 240 -11.11 -19.17 -13.52
C ASP A 240 -10.02 -18.32 -14.21
N HIS A 241 -9.84 -17.06 -13.79
CA HIS A 241 -8.95 -16.08 -14.43
C HIS A 241 -7.76 -15.65 -13.56
N ASP A 242 -7.62 -16.17 -12.34
CA ASP A 242 -6.56 -15.82 -11.37
C ASP A 242 -6.46 -14.31 -11.11
N ILE A 243 -7.59 -13.69 -10.76
CA ILE A 243 -7.67 -12.27 -10.40
C ILE A 243 -8.27 -12.07 -9.01
N GLN A 244 -8.02 -10.92 -8.40
CA GLN A 244 -8.62 -10.58 -7.10
C GLN A 244 -10.04 -10.03 -7.24
N VAL A 245 -10.90 -10.31 -6.27
CA VAL A 245 -12.20 -9.65 -6.09
C VAL A 245 -12.15 -8.76 -4.86
N MET A 246 -12.49 -7.49 -5.06
CA MET A 246 -12.63 -6.50 -3.99
C MET A 246 -14.13 -6.30 -3.71
N ILE A 247 -14.51 -6.18 -2.43
CA ILE A 247 -15.92 -6.07 -2.04
C ILE A 247 -16.18 -4.88 -1.13
N HIS A 248 -17.21 -4.13 -1.51
CA HIS A 248 -18.02 -3.27 -0.65
C HIS A 248 -19.38 -3.98 -0.51
N SER A 249 -19.66 -4.47 0.71
CA SER A 249 -20.82 -5.33 0.98
C SER A 249 -22.12 -4.53 1.19
N ASP A 250 -23.24 -5.23 1.29
CA ASP A 250 -24.57 -4.64 1.37
C ASP A 250 -24.84 -4.02 2.76
N THR A 251 -24.70 -2.69 2.86
CA THR A 251 -24.90 -1.95 4.12
C THR A 251 -26.34 -2.07 4.62
N LEU A 252 -27.29 -2.17 3.69
CA LEU A 252 -28.72 -2.20 3.97
C LEU A 252 -29.19 -3.56 4.50
N ASN A 253 -28.39 -4.60 4.30
CA ASN A 253 -28.76 -6.00 4.51
C ASN A 253 -30.01 -6.38 3.67
N GLU A 254 -30.08 -5.90 2.43
CA GLU A 254 -31.19 -6.17 1.50
C GLU A 254 -31.14 -7.61 0.97
N GLY A 255 -29.96 -8.06 0.54
CA GLY A 255 -29.71 -9.41 0.04
C GLY A 255 -29.49 -10.47 1.12
N GLY A 256 -29.45 -10.07 2.39
CA GLY A 256 -29.13 -10.92 3.55
C GLY A 256 -28.26 -10.17 4.57
N PHE A 257 -27.96 -10.83 5.69
CA PHE A 257 -27.01 -10.29 6.69
C PHE A 257 -25.57 -10.72 6.36
N VAL A 258 -24.61 -10.26 7.15
CA VAL A 258 -23.17 -10.56 6.95
C VAL A 258 -22.90 -12.06 6.84
N GLU A 259 -23.64 -12.90 7.56
CA GLU A 259 -23.50 -14.36 7.50
C GLU A 259 -23.86 -14.93 6.14
N ASP A 260 -24.82 -14.32 5.43
CA ASP A 260 -25.25 -14.77 4.10
C ASP A 260 -24.24 -14.37 3.02
N THR A 261 -23.64 -13.20 3.15
CA THR A 261 -22.48 -12.78 2.35
C THR A 261 -21.27 -13.69 2.59
N ILE A 262 -20.97 -14.04 3.85
CA ILE A 262 -19.90 -15.00 4.19
C ILE A 262 -20.16 -16.37 3.57
N LYS A 263 -21.40 -16.87 3.61
CA LYS A 263 -21.77 -18.12 2.93
C LYS A 263 -21.57 -18.01 1.43
N ALA A 264 -21.89 -16.87 0.82
CA ALA A 264 -21.70 -16.63 -0.62
C ALA A 264 -20.21 -16.63 -1.03
N PHE A 265 -19.29 -16.28 -0.12
CA PHE A 265 -17.86 -16.43 -0.39
C PHE A 265 -17.44 -17.89 -0.64
N LYS A 266 -18.12 -18.86 -0.01
CA LYS A 266 -17.80 -20.30 -0.09
C LYS A 266 -16.32 -20.61 0.24
N GLY A 267 -15.72 -19.81 1.12
CA GLY A 267 -14.31 -19.95 1.52
C GLY A 267 -13.28 -19.52 0.46
N ARG A 268 -13.70 -18.92 -0.66
CA ARG A 268 -12.79 -18.38 -1.69
C ARG A 268 -12.14 -17.07 -1.22
N THR A 269 -10.96 -16.78 -1.75
CA THR A 269 -10.21 -15.56 -1.41
C THR A 269 -10.98 -14.32 -1.84
N ILE A 270 -11.10 -13.33 -0.95
CA ILE A 270 -11.74 -12.05 -1.27
C ILE A 270 -11.11 -10.91 -0.48
N HIS A 271 -10.98 -9.74 -1.10
CA HIS A 271 -10.48 -8.52 -0.46
C HIS A 271 -11.62 -7.65 0.05
N ALA A 272 -11.81 -7.57 1.36
CA ALA A 272 -12.81 -6.70 1.99
C ALA A 272 -12.26 -5.27 2.15
N PHE A 273 -12.89 -4.30 1.50
CA PHE A 273 -12.59 -2.88 1.70
C PHE A 273 -13.24 -2.33 2.97
N HIS A 274 -12.67 -1.24 3.52
CA HIS A 274 -13.14 -0.50 4.71
C HIS A 274 -13.82 -1.43 5.71
N THR A 275 -13.06 -2.43 6.16
CA THR A 275 -13.56 -3.57 6.94
C THR A 275 -14.20 -3.13 8.27
N GLU A 276 -13.92 -1.91 8.76
CA GLU A 276 -14.60 -1.38 9.93
C GLU A 276 -16.06 -0.99 9.67
N GLY A 277 -16.41 -0.65 8.42
CA GLY A 277 -17.77 -0.39 7.96
C GLY A 277 -18.19 1.07 7.80
N ALA A 278 -17.37 2.06 8.17
CA ALA A 278 -17.74 3.47 8.01
C ALA A 278 -17.76 3.88 6.53
N GLY A 279 -16.86 3.32 5.72
CA GLY A 279 -16.90 3.45 4.26
C GLY A 279 -18.01 2.64 3.58
N GLY A 280 -18.71 1.78 4.33
CA GLY A 280 -19.80 0.92 3.84
C GLY A 280 -19.56 -0.57 4.08
N GLY A 281 -20.66 -1.33 4.08
CA GLY A 281 -20.71 -2.76 4.37
C GLY A 281 -21.75 -3.11 5.42
N HIS A 282 -22.10 -4.39 5.54
CA HIS A 282 -23.13 -4.90 6.45
C HIS A 282 -23.11 -4.20 7.82
N ALA A 283 -24.14 -3.40 8.09
CA ALA A 283 -24.26 -2.67 9.34
C ALA A 283 -24.96 -3.54 10.41
N PRO A 284 -24.42 -3.66 11.64
CA PRO A 284 -23.24 -2.97 12.18
C PRO A 284 -21.95 -3.82 12.23
N ASP A 285 -21.95 -5.02 11.65
CA ASP A 285 -21.05 -6.11 12.02
C ASP A 285 -20.20 -6.67 10.87
N ILE A 286 -20.03 -5.91 9.78
CA ILE A 286 -19.11 -6.26 8.69
C ILE A 286 -17.68 -6.55 9.19
N ILE A 287 -17.23 -5.89 10.27
CA ILE A 287 -15.91 -6.11 10.88
C ILE A 287 -15.64 -7.58 11.26
N THR A 288 -16.68 -8.40 11.41
CA THR A 288 -16.54 -9.84 11.66
C THR A 288 -15.77 -10.58 10.57
N VAL A 289 -15.80 -10.09 9.31
CA VAL A 289 -15.08 -10.73 8.19
C VAL A 289 -13.56 -10.71 8.36
N ALA A 290 -13.01 -9.80 9.18
CA ALA A 290 -11.59 -9.76 9.50
C ALA A 290 -11.08 -11.02 10.24
N GLY A 291 -11.98 -11.80 10.84
CA GLY A 291 -11.66 -13.06 11.51
C GLY A 291 -11.62 -14.28 10.59
N LEU A 292 -11.90 -14.11 9.30
CA LEU A 292 -12.01 -15.22 8.34
C LEU A 292 -10.67 -15.44 7.60
N PRO A 293 -10.22 -16.70 7.43
CA PRO A 293 -8.91 -17.00 6.85
C PRO A 293 -8.83 -16.71 5.34
N ASN A 294 -9.97 -16.70 4.65
CA ASN A 294 -10.06 -16.43 3.21
C ASN A 294 -10.30 -14.94 2.89
N VAL A 295 -10.39 -14.08 3.91
CA VAL A 295 -10.60 -12.65 3.71
C VAL A 295 -9.28 -11.92 3.87
N LEU A 296 -8.98 -11.03 2.92
CA LEU A 296 -7.90 -10.07 2.99
C LEU A 296 -8.49 -8.72 3.40
N PRO A 297 -8.51 -8.35 4.69
CA PRO A 297 -9.16 -7.12 5.14
C PRO A 297 -8.27 -5.89 4.89
N SER A 298 -8.84 -4.82 4.37
CA SER A 298 -8.23 -3.48 4.41
C SER A 298 -9.14 -2.47 5.09
N SER A 299 -8.54 -1.34 5.49
CA SER A 299 -9.23 -0.15 5.99
C SER A 299 -8.93 1.02 5.06
N THR A 300 -9.86 1.95 4.95
CA THR A 300 -9.59 3.26 4.33
C THR A 300 -8.95 4.19 5.36
N ASN A 301 -8.34 5.28 4.90
CA ASN A 301 -7.57 6.18 5.75
C ASN A 301 -8.36 7.20 6.61
N PRO A 302 -9.62 7.61 6.33
CA PRO A 302 -10.20 8.75 7.05
C PRO A 302 -10.55 8.41 8.50
N THR A 303 -10.76 7.13 8.82
CA THR A 303 -10.98 6.65 10.20
C THR A 303 -9.69 6.48 11.01
N ARG A 304 -8.52 6.80 10.42
CA ARG A 304 -7.21 6.44 10.99
C ARG A 304 -6.30 7.65 11.26
N PRO A 305 -5.89 7.88 12.52
CA PRO A 305 -6.39 7.26 13.74
C PRO A 305 -7.79 7.78 14.11
N PHE A 306 -8.44 7.11 15.06
CA PHE A 306 -9.63 7.68 15.71
C PHE A 306 -9.22 8.92 16.52
N THR A 307 -9.83 10.07 16.22
CA THR A 307 -9.59 11.36 16.88
C THR A 307 -10.90 11.98 17.37
N VAL A 308 -10.79 13.09 18.08
CA VAL A 308 -11.95 13.81 18.64
C VAL A 308 -12.96 14.27 17.58
N ASN A 309 -12.54 14.48 16.33
CA ASN A 309 -13.40 14.97 15.24
C ASN A 309 -13.89 13.86 14.31
N THR A 310 -13.39 12.62 14.44
CA THR A 310 -13.64 11.55 13.48
C THR A 310 -15.14 11.28 13.30
N LEU A 311 -15.92 11.27 14.40
CA LEU A 311 -17.36 10.99 14.31
C LEU A 311 -18.13 12.09 13.59
N ASP A 312 -17.89 13.35 13.96
CA ASP A 312 -18.62 14.49 13.41
C ASP A 312 -18.32 14.66 11.91
N GLU A 313 -17.05 14.52 11.52
CA GLU A 313 -16.63 14.56 10.12
C GLU A 313 -17.26 13.45 9.29
N HIS A 314 -17.22 12.20 9.77
CA HIS A 314 -17.74 11.06 9.01
C HIS A 314 -19.26 11.09 8.89
N LEU A 315 -19.96 11.61 9.89
CA LEU A 315 -21.41 11.76 9.83
C LEU A 315 -21.82 12.72 8.72
N ASP A 316 -21.16 13.88 8.62
CA ASP A 316 -21.44 14.85 7.56
C ASP A 316 -21.02 14.33 6.18
N MET A 317 -19.84 13.71 6.08
CA MET A 317 -19.36 13.08 4.84
C MET A 317 -20.33 12.02 4.32
N LEU A 318 -20.82 11.13 5.18
CA LEU A 318 -21.79 10.10 4.81
C LEU A 318 -23.08 10.72 4.23
N MET A 319 -23.56 11.80 4.87
CA MET A 319 -24.76 12.49 4.42
C MET A 319 -24.58 13.11 3.03
N VAL A 320 -23.43 13.74 2.78
CA VAL A 320 -23.09 14.35 1.48
C VAL A 320 -22.90 13.27 0.41
N CYS A 321 -22.09 12.25 0.66
CA CYS A 321 -21.76 11.21 -0.31
C CYS A 321 -22.98 10.40 -0.76
N HIS A 322 -23.94 10.14 0.15
CA HIS A 322 -25.16 9.40 -0.16
C HIS A 322 -26.39 10.29 -0.43
N HIS A 323 -26.19 11.61 -0.61
CA HIS A 323 -27.26 12.58 -0.90
C HIS A 323 -28.43 12.48 0.09
N LEU A 324 -28.11 12.25 1.36
CA LEU A 324 -29.09 12.09 2.42
C LEU A 324 -29.55 13.47 2.91
N ASP A 325 -30.86 13.65 3.07
CA ASP A 325 -31.42 14.86 3.62
C ASP A 325 -31.57 14.71 5.15
N PRO A 326 -30.92 15.53 5.99
CA PRO A 326 -31.07 15.47 7.44
C PRO A 326 -32.49 15.80 7.93
N SER A 327 -33.31 16.46 7.10
CA SER A 327 -34.69 16.82 7.42
C SER A 327 -35.71 15.69 7.22
N ILE A 328 -35.34 14.63 6.49
CA ILE A 328 -36.22 13.49 6.20
C ILE A 328 -35.87 12.33 7.17
N PRO A 329 -36.76 11.89 8.08
CA PRO A 329 -36.45 10.91 9.13
C PRO A 329 -35.96 9.53 8.65
N ARG A 330 -36.23 9.17 7.38
CA ARG A 330 -35.77 7.91 6.77
C ARG A 330 -34.41 8.04 6.09
N THR A 331 -33.94 9.25 5.79
CA THR A 331 -32.62 9.53 5.19
C THR A 331 -31.66 10.18 6.18
N SER A 332 -32.15 10.88 7.21
CA SER A 332 -31.37 11.11 8.44
C SER A 332 -30.83 9.75 8.88
N PRO A 333 -29.55 9.62 9.26
CA PRO A 333 -28.94 8.32 9.42
C PRO A 333 -29.78 7.58 10.45
N SER A 334 -30.54 6.58 9.97
CA SER A 334 -31.37 5.80 10.85
C SER A 334 -30.44 5.21 11.93
N PRO A 335 -30.95 4.72 13.06
CA PRO A 335 -30.11 4.00 14.01
C PRO A 335 -29.21 2.92 13.36
N ARG A 336 -29.52 2.47 12.12
CA ARG A 336 -28.70 1.60 11.27
C ARG A 336 -27.58 2.32 10.50
N ALA A 337 -27.80 3.48 9.87
CA ALA A 337 -26.72 4.24 9.22
C ALA A 337 -25.78 4.91 10.23
N ALA A 338 -26.34 5.39 11.35
CA ALA A 338 -25.55 5.81 12.51
C ALA A 338 -24.82 4.64 13.19
N SER A 339 -25.11 3.39 12.82
CA SER A 339 -24.35 2.22 13.31
C SER A 339 -23.09 1.93 12.50
N ALA A 340 -23.01 2.33 11.23
CA ALA A 340 -21.79 2.27 10.43
C ALA A 340 -20.70 3.22 10.97
N ALA A 341 -21.10 4.34 11.56
CA ALA A 341 -20.20 5.28 12.25
C ALA A 341 -19.94 4.93 13.73
N ARG A 342 -20.35 3.76 14.24
CA ARG A 342 -20.15 3.43 15.66
C ARG A 342 -18.70 3.07 15.96
N PRO A 343 -18.11 3.59 17.04
CA PRO A 343 -16.93 2.96 17.61
C PRO A 343 -17.30 1.55 18.05
N SER A 344 -16.49 0.56 17.65
CA SER A 344 -16.54 -0.77 18.27
C SER A 344 -16.44 -0.55 19.79
N ARG A 345 -17.49 -0.89 20.55
CA ARG A 345 -17.47 -0.76 22.00
C ARG A 345 -16.19 -1.43 22.52
N PRO A 346 -15.40 -0.79 23.40
CA PRO A 346 -14.34 -1.51 24.08
C PRO A 346 -15.03 -2.61 24.89
N LYS A 347 -14.77 -3.88 24.52
CA LYS A 347 -15.01 -4.98 25.44
C LYS A 347 -14.16 -4.68 26.66
N THR A 348 -14.80 -4.26 27.74
CA THR A 348 -14.20 -4.15 29.07
C THR A 348 -13.73 -5.54 29.49
N CYS A 349 -12.50 -5.88 29.11
CA CYS A 349 -11.76 -6.96 29.71
C CYS A 349 -10.91 -6.36 30.83
N CYS A 350 -11.30 -6.64 32.06
CA CYS A 350 -10.48 -6.55 33.27
C CYS A 350 -9.71 -5.24 33.50
N THR A 351 -10.36 -4.26 34.13
CA THR A 351 -9.67 -3.39 35.08
C THR A 351 -10.41 -3.41 36.42
N THR A 352 -9.78 -4.10 37.35
CA THR A 352 -10.02 -4.02 38.79
C THR A 352 -10.02 -2.57 39.26
N SER A 353 -10.93 -2.32 40.19
CA SER A 353 -11.05 -1.13 41.02
C SER A 353 -9.72 -0.47 41.42
N ALA A 354 -9.61 0.83 41.16
CA ALA A 354 -8.94 1.75 42.08
C ALA A 354 -9.55 3.14 41.94
N ARG A 355 -10.40 3.51 42.90
CA ARG A 355 -10.68 4.91 43.24
C ARG A 355 -9.41 5.49 43.85
N SER A 356 -9.01 6.70 43.46
CA SER A 356 -8.98 7.88 44.34
C SER A 356 -8.03 8.98 43.85
N ARG A 357 -8.55 10.21 43.97
CA ARG A 357 -7.95 11.56 43.90
C ARG A 357 -7.59 12.11 42.52
#